data_AF-A0A662PXF6-F1
#
_entry.id   AF-A0A662PXF6-F1
#
_cell.length_a   1.000
_cell.length_b   1.000
_cell.length_c   1.000
_cell.angle_alpha   90.00
_cell.angle_beta   90.00
_cell.angle_gamma   90.00
#
_symmetry.space_group_name_H-M   'P 1'
#
loop_
_entity.id
_entity.type
_entity.pdbx_description
1 polymer ?
#
loop_
_entity_poly.entity_id
_entity_poly.type
_entity_poly.pdbx_seq_one_letter_code
_entity_poly.pdbx_strand_id
1 'polypeptide(L)'
;MMNEVKFSDEADPSRAIFRCQECGAILRGKHNAYEHVRGHGFETDVAIWAHLEELAEKLDDRTAILWSIGIRLRLTPPGQPRVEDLVTVGDVVWTDYSPEKGKVVKVDRYEVHGLPCYSIIYVPLDAKPFSNGRYRENDYCYLNELVAQDGRILHLYKTDESEVFYEKRQMILDSVL
;
A
#
# COMPACT_ATOMS: atom_id res chain seq x y z
N MET A 1 -10.09 32.21 10.01
CA MET A 1 -10.44 30.96 10.71
C MET A 1 -9.85 29.81 9.89
N MET A 2 -8.75 29.22 10.37
CA MET A 2 -8.21 28.00 9.78
C MET A 2 -9.18 26.87 10.16
N ASN A 3 -9.68 26.12 9.17
CA ASN A 3 -10.48 24.93 9.45
C ASN A 3 -9.62 23.95 10.26
N GLU A 4 -10.06 23.61 11.46
CA GLU A 4 -9.51 22.47 12.20
C GLU A 4 -9.68 21.22 11.35
N VAL A 5 -8.55 20.64 10.94
CA VAL A 5 -8.53 19.31 10.35
C VAL A 5 -9.06 18.36 11.44
N LYS A 6 -10.28 17.86 11.27
CA LYS A 6 -10.84 16.85 12.17
C LYS A 6 -10.06 15.55 11.94
N PHE A 7 -9.16 15.26 12.87
CA PHE A 7 -8.57 13.93 13.00
C PHE A 7 -9.69 12.93 13.35
N SER A 8 -9.51 11.68 12.95
CA SER A 8 -10.39 10.58 13.36
C SER A 8 -10.54 10.56 14.89
N ASP A 9 -11.71 10.20 15.42
CA ASP A 9 -11.93 10.04 16.87
C ASP A 9 -11.00 8.99 17.49
N GLU A 10 -10.34 8.17 16.67
CA GLU A 10 -9.37 7.16 17.07
C GLU A 10 -7.92 7.68 17.14
N ALA A 11 -7.66 8.91 16.71
CA ALA A 11 -6.33 9.48 16.74
C ALA A 11 -5.84 9.65 18.18
N ASP A 12 -4.67 9.10 18.47
CA ASP A 12 -3.96 9.26 19.73
C ASP A 12 -2.47 9.50 19.42
N PRO A 13 -2.07 10.76 19.15
CA PRO A 13 -0.69 11.08 18.83
C PRO A 13 0.33 10.68 19.91
N SER A 14 -0.10 10.42 21.14
CA SER A 14 0.77 9.91 22.21
C SER A 14 1.13 8.43 22.05
N ARG A 15 0.30 7.67 21.34
CA ARG A 15 0.50 6.25 21.02
C ARG A 15 1.23 6.02 19.71
N ALA A 16 1.26 7.03 18.82
CA ALA A 16 1.91 6.95 17.51
C ALA A 16 3.36 6.46 17.64
N ILE A 17 3.74 5.53 16.77
CA ILE A 17 5.06 4.91 16.75
C ILE A 17 5.78 5.45 15.53
N PHE A 18 6.99 5.95 15.69
CA PHE A 18 7.79 6.48 14.60
C PHE A 18 9.16 5.79 14.54
N ARG A 19 9.66 5.58 13.33
CA ARG A 19 11.05 5.24 13.04
C ARG A 19 11.77 6.51 12.57
N CYS A 20 12.84 6.87 13.26
CA CYS A 20 13.77 7.89 12.80
C CYS A 20 14.58 7.34 11.61
N GLN A 21 14.51 8.03 10.46
CA GLN A 21 15.21 7.60 9.25
C GLN A 21 16.73 7.84 9.32
N GLU A 22 17.19 8.74 10.20
CA GLU A 22 18.63 9.03 10.36
C GLU A 22 19.38 7.95 11.16
N CYS A 23 18.79 7.49 12.27
CA CYS A 23 19.49 6.61 13.21
C CYS A 23 18.75 5.29 13.50
N GLY A 24 17.56 5.09 12.94
CA GLY A 24 16.77 3.87 13.12
C GLY A 24 16.04 3.76 14.46
N ALA A 25 16.11 4.77 15.34
CA ALA A 25 15.43 4.74 16.63
C ALA A 25 13.90 4.60 16.48
N ILE A 26 13.30 3.74 17.31
CA ILE A 26 11.85 3.57 17.42
C ILE A 26 11.33 4.39 18.60
N LEU A 27 10.41 5.29 18.32
CA LEU A 27 9.97 6.34 19.24
C LEU A 27 8.45 6.27 19.38
N ARG A 28 7.96 6.36 20.62
CA ARG A 28 6.52 6.41 20.89
C ARG A 28 6.13 7.83 21.31
N GLY A 29 5.05 8.32 20.71
CA GLY A 29 4.51 9.66 20.89
C GLY A 29 5.08 10.67 19.90
N LYS A 30 4.20 11.43 19.26
CA LYS A 30 4.53 12.45 18.27
C LYS A 30 5.51 13.50 18.80
N HIS A 31 5.35 13.93 20.05
CA HIS A 31 6.27 14.89 20.68
C HIS A 31 7.68 14.32 20.87
N ASN A 32 7.80 13.10 21.38
CA ASN A 32 9.10 12.46 21.59
C ASN A 32 9.82 12.21 20.25
N ALA A 33 9.08 11.81 19.22
CA ALA A 33 9.61 11.64 17.88
C ALA A 33 10.15 12.95 17.30
N TYR A 34 9.39 14.04 17.48
CA TYR A 34 9.79 15.38 17.05
C TYR A 34 11.07 15.85 17.74
N GLU A 35 11.12 15.81 19.08
CA GLU A 35 12.29 16.25 19.85
C GLU A 35 13.54 15.43 19.55
N HIS A 36 13.38 14.11 19.36
CA HIS A 36 14.49 13.25 18.97
C HIS A 36 15.09 13.67 17.61
N VAL A 37 14.26 13.87 16.59
CA VAL A 37 14.74 14.21 15.25
C VAL A 37 15.32 15.62 15.19
N ARG A 38 14.75 16.55 15.95
CA ARG A 38 15.37 17.86 16.17
C ARG A 38 16.79 17.74 16.75
N GLY A 39 17.05 16.72 17.56
CA GLY A 39 18.39 16.38 18.06
C GLY A 39 19.42 16.05 16.98
N HIS A 40 18.99 15.68 15.76
CA HIS A 40 19.85 15.49 14.59
C HIS A 40 20.17 16.78 13.83
N GLY A 41 19.67 17.93 14.30
CA GLY A 41 19.95 19.24 13.71
C GLY A 41 18.95 19.68 12.64
N PHE A 42 17.81 18.99 12.47
CA PHE A 42 16.73 19.50 11.63
C PHE A 42 15.96 20.61 12.34
N GLU A 43 15.83 21.76 11.67
CA GLU A 43 15.27 22.96 12.28
C GLU A 43 13.83 23.28 11.87
N THR A 44 13.37 22.74 10.73
CA THR A 44 12.02 23.02 10.21
C THR A 44 11.10 21.83 10.43
N ASP A 45 9.82 22.09 10.69
CA ASP A 45 8.81 21.02 10.84
C ASP A 45 8.77 20.11 9.62
N VAL A 46 8.86 20.67 8.41
CA VAL A 46 8.87 19.89 7.16
C VAL A 46 10.05 18.94 7.13
N ALA A 47 11.25 19.41 7.48
CA ALA A 47 12.43 18.55 7.55
C ALA A 47 12.24 17.48 8.63
N ILE A 48 11.83 17.84 9.84
CA ILE A 48 11.65 16.89 10.94
C ILE A 48 10.68 15.77 10.55
N TRP A 49 9.50 16.09 9.99
CA TRP A 49 8.52 15.09 9.59
C TRP A 49 8.94 14.27 8.37
N ALA A 50 9.76 14.82 7.46
CA ALA A 50 10.31 14.06 6.33
C ALA A 50 11.29 12.96 6.76
N HIS A 51 11.90 13.09 7.94
CA HIS A 51 12.82 12.10 8.51
C HIS A 51 12.18 11.17 9.55
N LEU A 52 10.84 11.17 9.62
CA LEU A 52 10.05 10.28 10.46
C LEU A 52 9.12 9.43 9.60
N GLU A 53 9.25 8.11 9.72
CA GLU A 53 8.26 7.17 9.21
C GLU A 53 7.32 6.78 10.35
N GLU A 54 6.02 7.04 10.24
CA GLU A 54 5.07 6.45 11.17
C GLU A 54 4.91 4.96 10.89
N LEU A 55 5.04 4.14 11.93
CA LEU A 55 4.81 2.71 11.90
C LEU A 55 3.41 2.40 12.43
N ALA A 56 2.71 1.51 11.75
CA ALA A 56 1.38 1.10 12.17
C ALA A 56 1.43 0.16 13.39
N GLU A 57 0.52 0.34 14.34
CA GLU A 57 0.30 -0.62 15.43
C GLU A 57 -0.78 -1.63 15.00
N LYS A 58 -0.46 -2.92 15.08
CA LYS A 58 -1.43 -3.99 14.82
C LYS A 58 -2.51 -3.98 15.91
N LEU A 59 -3.78 -3.96 15.50
CA LEU A 59 -4.93 -4.03 16.41
C LEU A 59 -5.44 -5.47 16.53
N ASP A 60 -5.52 -6.17 15.42
CA ASP A 60 -5.94 -7.57 15.32
C ASP A 60 -5.32 -8.21 14.06
N ASP A 61 -5.68 -9.45 13.74
CA ASP A 61 -5.14 -10.18 12.60
C ASP A 61 -5.45 -9.58 11.23
N ARG A 62 -6.39 -8.64 11.16
CA ARG A 62 -6.90 -8.06 9.91
C ARG A 62 -6.66 -6.57 9.80
N THR A 63 -6.33 -5.90 10.90
CA THR A 63 -6.26 -4.45 10.96
C THR A 63 -5.09 -3.92 11.79
N ALA A 64 -4.60 -2.76 11.36
CA ALA A 64 -3.63 -1.94 12.06
C ALA A 64 -4.09 -0.47 12.05
N ILE A 65 -3.39 0.40 12.78
CA ILE A 65 -3.73 1.82 12.86
C ILE A 65 -2.48 2.70 12.87
N LEU A 66 -2.58 3.84 12.21
CA LEU A 66 -1.69 4.99 12.34
C LEU A 66 -2.29 5.94 13.38
N TRP A 67 -1.78 5.89 14.61
CA TRP A 67 -2.37 6.64 15.73
C TRP A 67 -2.23 8.16 15.58
N SER A 68 -1.25 8.66 14.82
CA SER A 68 -1.05 10.11 14.69
C SER A 68 -2.26 10.82 14.08
N ILE A 69 -3.00 10.10 13.23
CA ILE A 69 -4.14 10.60 12.46
C ILE A 69 -5.41 9.72 12.60
N GLY A 70 -5.29 8.56 13.25
CA GLY A 70 -6.39 7.61 13.49
C GLY A 70 -6.87 6.90 12.22
N ILE A 71 -5.96 6.62 11.27
CA ILE A 71 -6.27 5.89 10.04
C ILE A 71 -6.08 4.39 10.25
N ARG A 72 -7.13 3.61 9.97
CA ARG A 72 -7.04 2.15 9.95
C ARG A 72 -6.51 1.62 8.62
N LEU A 73 -5.66 0.60 8.73
CA LEU A 73 -5.07 -0.14 7.63
C LEU A 73 -5.58 -1.59 7.63
N ARG A 74 -5.68 -2.20 6.46
CA ARG A 74 -5.98 -3.62 6.26
C ARG A 74 -4.69 -4.44 6.30
N LEU A 75 -4.77 -5.64 6.85
CA LEU A 75 -3.68 -6.63 6.83
C LEU A 75 -4.12 -7.88 6.09
N THR A 76 -3.20 -8.55 5.40
CA THR A 76 -3.47 -9.92 4.96
C THR A 76 -3.48 -10.84 6.17
N PRO A 77 -4.60 -11.49 6.53
CA PRO A 77 -4.69 -12.27 7.75
C PRO A 77 -3.74 -13.48 7.71
N PRO A 78 -3.18 -13.90 8.85
CA PRO A 78 -2.34 -15.09 8.90
C PRO A 78 -3.04 -16.31 8.32
N GLY A 79 -2.35 -17.05 7.46
CA GLY A 79 -2.87 -18.27 6.81
C GLY A 79 -3.74 -18.04 5.58
N GLN A 80 -4.06 -16.78 5.22
CA GLN A 80 -4.71 -16.49 3.94
C GLN A 80 -3.68 -16.30 2.81
N PRO A 81 -4.09 -16.56 1.54
CA PRO A 81 -3.27 -16.21 0.38
C PRO A 81 -2.93 -14.72 0.37
N ARG A 82 -1.73 -14.39 -0.06
CA ARG A 82 -1.28 -13.01 -0.29
C ARG A 82 -1.61 -12.58 -1.72
N VAL A 83 -1.39 -11.31 -2.03
CA VAL A 83 -1.64 -10.78 -3.39
C VAL A 83 -0.88 -11.59 -4.44
N GLU A 84 0.40 -11.90 -4.21
CA GLU A 84 1.23 -12.70 -5.12
C GLU A 84 0.76 -14.16 -5.31
N ASP A 85 -0.04 -14.69 -4.39
CA ASP A 85 -0.67 -16.01 -4.52
C ASP A 85 -1.98 -15.93 -5.34
N LEU A 86 -2.68 -14.79 -5.25
CA LEU A 86 -3.95 -14.56 -5.95
C LEU A 86 -3.76 -14.13 -7.40
N VAL A 87 -2.72 -13.38 -7.73
CA VAL A 87 -2.48 -12.86 -9.08
C VAL A 87 -1.01 -13.01 -9.47
N THR A 88 -0.77 -13.47 -10.70
CA THR A 88 0.56 -13.76 -11.23
C THR A 88 0.77 -13.14 -12.60
N VAL A 89 2.02 -13.10 -13.07
CA VAL A 89 2.35 -12.55 -14.40
C VAL A 89 1.57 -13.26 -15.50
N GLY A 90 0.91 -12.48 -16.35
CA GLY A 90 0.05 -12.93 -17.44
C GLY A 90 -1.43 -13.04 -17.10
N ASP A 91 -1.81 -13.00 -15.81
CA ASP A 91 -3.21 -12.83 -15.41
C ASP A 91 -3.74 -11.46 -15.85
N VAL A 92 -5.06 -11.30 -15.86
CA VAL A 92 -5.73 -10.04 -16.22
C VAL A 92 -6.30 -9.41 -14.97
N VAL A 93 -6.18 -8.09 -14.84
CA VAL A 93 -6.68 -7.29 -13.72
C VAL A 93 -7.51 -6.11 -14.20
N TRP A 94 -8.43 -5.65 -13.35
CA TRP A 94 -9.18 -4.39 -13.51
C TRP A 94 -9.66 -3.92 -12.14
N THR A 95 -10.28 -2.74 -12.08
CA THR A 95 -10.77 -2.14 -10.83
C THR A 95 -12.26 -1.82 -10.95
N ASP A 96 -12.92 -1.56 -9.83
CA ASP A 96 -14.30 -1.05 -9.83
C ASP A 96 -14.42 0.38 -10.38
N TYR A 97 -13.39 1.21 -10.21
CA TYR A 97 -13.36 2.58 -10.73
C TYR A 97 -12.85 2.71 -12.18
N SER A 98 -12.20 1.68 -12.72
CA SER A 98 -11.80 1.61 -14.13
C SER A 98 -12.06 0.21 -14.70
N PRO A 99 -13.04 0.07 -15.62
CA PRO A 99 -13.38 -1.22 -16.22
C PRO A 99 -12.35 -1.68 -17.25
N GLU A 100 -11.37 -0.84 -17.59
CA GLU A 100 -10.32 -1.20 -18.53
C GLU A 100 -9.44 -2.31 -17.96
N LYS A 101 -9.44 -3.45 -18.66
CA LYS A 101 -8.65 -4.62 -18.29
C LYS A 101 -7.19 -4.44 -18.72
N GLY A 102 -6.30 -5.00 -17.91
CA GLY A 102 -4.87 -4.98 -18.16
C GLY A 102 -4.21 -6.31 -17.84
N LYS A 103 -3.14 -6.63 -18.56
CA LYS A 103 -2.36 -7.86 -18.33
C LYS A 103 -1.24 -7.58 -17.33
N VAL A 104 -1.16 -8.39 -16.29
CA VAL A 104 -0.13 -8.29 -15.25
C VAL A 104 1.23 -8.64 -15.85
N VAL A 105 2.21 -7.78 -15.61
CA VAL A 105 3.61 -7.97 -16.04
C VAL A 105 4.54 -8.13 -14.86
N LYS A 106 4.14 -7.68 -13.66
CA LYS A 106 4.91 -7.84 -12.42
C LYS A 106 4.01 -7.72 -11.19
N VAL A 107 4.35 -8.46 -10.14
CA VAL A 107 3.80 -8.29 -8.79
C VAL A 107 4.97 -8.10 -7.85
N ASP A 108 5.05 -6.96 -7.19
CA ASP A 108 6.15 -6.61 -6.28
C ASP A 108 5.65 -6.52 -4.84
N ARG A 109 6.44 -7.05 -3.91
CA ARG A 109 6.21 -6.89 -2.47
C ARG A 109 7.11 -5.79 -1.92
N TYR A 110 6.53 -4.93 -1.07
CA TYR A 110 7.27 -3.88 -0.36
C TYR A 110 6.61 -3.60 1.01
N GLU A 111 7.11 -2.61 1.75
CA GLU A 111 6.56 -2.21 3.05
C GLU A 111 6.06 -0.78 3.02
N VAL A 112 4.93 -0.54 3.71
CA VAL A 112 4.36 0.77 4.00
C VAL A 112 4.00 0.80 5.47
N HIS A 113 4.49 1.79 6.22
CA HIS A 113 4.30 1.91 7.67
C HIS A 113 4.75 0.66 8.47
N GLY A 114 5.82 0.01 8.00
CA GLY A 114 6.30 -1.27 8.55
C GLY A 114 5.36 -2.47 8.33
N LEU A 115 4.38 -2.37 7.43
CA LEU A 115 3.46 -3.44 7.06
C LEU A 115 3.74 -3.94 5.64
N PRO A 116 3.66 -5.25 5.37
CA PRO A 116 3.83 -5.77 4.02
C PRO A 116 2.63 -5.41 3.14
N CYS A 117 2.91 -4.89 1.95
CA CYS A 117 1.93 -4.63 0.89
C CYS A 117 2.51 -4.95 -0.49
N TYR A 118 1.67 -4.81 -1.52
CA TYR A 118 2.01 -5.21 -2.88
C TYR A 118 1.69 -4.14 -3.92
N SER A 119 2.47 -4.15 -5.00
CA SER A 119 2.16 -3.44 -6.24
C SER A 119 1.89 -4.46 -7.34
N ILE A 120 0.80 -4.26 -8.09
CA ILE A 120 0.55 -4.94 -9.36
C ILE A 120 0.87 -3.96 -10.48
N ILE A 121 1.81 -4.35 -11.33
CA ILE A 121 2.17 -3.61 -12.52
C ILE A 121 1.57 -4.35 -13.71
N TYR A 122 0.81 -3.62 -14.51
CA TYR A 122 0.10 -4.17 -15.65
C TYR A 122 0.23 -3.25 -16.87
N VAL A 123 -0.19 -3.76 -18.02
CA VAL A 123 -0.26 -2.99 -19.27
C VAL A 123 -1.62 -3.20 -19.93
N PRO A 124 -2.13 -2.24 -20.72
CA PRO A 124 -3.34 -2.44 -21.53
C PRO A 124 -3.27 -3.72 -22.37
N LEU A 125 -4.41 -4.38 -22.60
CA LEU A 125 -4.43 -5.66 -23.32
C LEU A 125 -3.97 -5.55 -24.78
N ASP A 126 -4.10 -4.38 -25.40
CA ASP A 126 -3.66 -4.08 -26.76
C ASP A 126 -2.20 -3.60 -26.85
N ALA A 127 -1.53 -3.41 -25.70
CA ALA A 127 -0.12 -3.04 -25.65
C ALA A 127 0.74 -4.12 -26.32
N LYS A 128 1.65 -3.67 -27.19
CA LYS A 128 2.53 -4.56 -27.96
C LYS A 128 3.93 -4.59 -27.33
N PRO A 129 4.40 -5.74 -26.84
CA PRO A 129 5.76 -5.84 -26.33
C PRO A 129 6.77 -5.67 -27.46
N PHE A 130 7.95 -5.17 -27.13
CA PHE A 130 9.12 -5.23 -27.99
C PHE A 130 9.58 -6.70 -28.17
N SER A 131 10.51 -6.93 -29.10
CA SER A 131 11.09 -8.25 -29.35
C SER A 131 11.77 -8.89 -28.14
N ASN A 132 12.17 -8.08 -27.16
CA ASN A 132 12.75 -8.55 -25.89
C ASN A 132 11.70 -8.86 -24.80
N GLY A 133 10.40 -8.77 -25.13
CA GLY A 133 9.30 -9.03 -24.19
C GLY A 133 8.93 -7.86 -23.26
N ARG A 134 9.69 -6.74 -23.28
CA ARG A 134 9.36 -5.55 -22.49
C ARG A 134 8.31 -4.69 -23.19
N TYR A 135 7.60 -3.89 -22.41
CA TYR A 135 6.64 -2.89 -22.90
C TYR A 135 7.24 -1.49 -22.94
N ARG A 136 6.56 -0.55 -23.61
CA ARG A 136 6.94 0.86 -23.57
C ARG A 136 6.71 1.40 -22.16
N GLU A 137 7.53 2.36 -21.73
CA GLU A 137 7.41 2.95 -20.39
C GLU A 137 6.01 3.55 -20.14
N ASN A 138 5.42 4.15 -21.18
CA ASN A 138 4.07 4.73 -21.09
C ASN A 138 2.94 3.69 -21.06
N ASP A 139 3.23 2.41 -21.33
CA ASP A 139 2.21 1.36 -21.27
C ASP A 139 2.03 0.82 -19.84
N TYR A 140 2.97 1.08 -18.92
CA TYR A 140 2.88 0.55 -17.56
C TYR A 140 1.89 1.33 -16.71
N CYS A 141 0.96 0.60 -16.12
CA CYS A 141 0.03 1.07 -15.12
C CYS A 141 0.33 0.39 -13.77
N TYR A 142 -0.02 1.07 -12.68
CA TYR A 142 0.37 0.68 -11.32
C TYR A 142 -0.86 0.67 -10.41
N LEU A 143 -1.08 -0.46 -9.74
CA LEU A 143 -1.98 -0.56 -8.60
C LEU A 143 -1.10 -0.81 -7.38
N ASN A 144 -1.07 0.12 -6.43
CA ASN A 144 -0.16 0.11 -5.30
C ASN A 144 -0.90 -0.10 -3.99
N GLU A 145 -0.12 -0.35 -2.93
CA GLU A 145 -0.60 -0.44 -1.55
C GLU A 145 -1.69 -1.50 -1.41
N LEU A 146 -1.48 -2.67 -2.01
CA LEU A 146 -2.46 -3.75 -2.05
C LEU A 146 -2.22 -4.78 -0.95
N VAL A 147 -3.30 -5.34 -0.42
CA VAL A 147 -3.33 -6.48 0.49
C VAL A 147 -4.41 -7.47 0.06
N ALA A 148 -4.32 -8.71 0.52
CA ALA A 148 -5.33 -9.73 0.25
C ALA A 148 -6.20 -9.97 1.49
N GLN A 149 -7.51 -10.02 1.34
CA GLN A 149 -8.44 -10.42 2.40
C GLN A 149 -9.56 -11.27 1.81
N ASP A 150 -9.74 -12.47 2.36
CA ASP A 150 -10.80 -13.41 2.00
C ASP A 150 -10.85 -13.71 0.48
N GLY A 151 -9.67 -13.82 -0.15
CA GLY A 151 -9.53 -14.08 -1.59
C GLY A 151 -9.68 -12.85 -2.50
N ARG A 152 -9.90 -11.66 -1.93
CA ARG A 152 -10.03 -10.38 -2.63
C ARG A 152 -8.73 -9.58 -2.53
N ILE A 153 -8.45 -8.74 -3.52
CA ILE A 153 -7.33 -7.80 -3.51
C ILE A 153 -7.88 -6.40 -3.24
N LEU A 154 -7.50 -5.81 -2.11
CA LEU A 154 -8.00 -4.54 -1.60
C LEU A 154 -6.85 -3.57 -1.33
N HIS A 155 -7.15 -2.27 -1.30
CA HIS A 155 -6.17 -1.27 -0.86
C HIS A 155 -5.88 -1.35 0.65
N LEU A 156 -4.66 -0.96 1.03
CA LEU A 156 -4.13 -0.97 2.38
C LEU A 156 -4.96 -0.05 3.30
N TYR A 157 -5.30 1.15 2.83
CA TYR A 157 -6.05 2.12 3.62
C TYR A 157 -7.54 1.76 3.65
N LYS A 158 -8.13 1.58 4.85
CA LYS A 158 -9.55 1.21 4.98
C LYS A 158 -10.51 2.26 4.44
N THR A 159 -10.05 3.50 4.31
CA THR A 159 -10.82 4.60 3.71
C THR A 159 -10.98 4.45 2.20
N ASP A 160 -10.12 3.67 1.55
CA ASP A 160 -10.29 3.27 0.16
C ASP A 160 -11.05 1.93 0.12
N GLU A 161 -12.23 1.94 -0.47
CA GLU A 161 -13.08 0.76 -0.62
C GLU A 161 -12.93 0.09 -1.99
N SER A 162 -12.08 0.64 -2.86
CA SER A 162 -11.85 0.12 -4.20
C SER A 162 -11.28 -1.29 -4.17
N GLU A 163 -11.63 -2.08 -5.17
CA GLU A 163 -11.22 -3.48 -5.30
C GLU A 163 -10.49 -3.71 -6.62
N VAL A 164 -9.44 -4.55 -6.56
CA VAL A 164 -8.77 -5.08 -7.73
C VAL A 164 -9.32 -6.47 -8.01
N PHE A 165 -9.97 -6.60 -9.16
CA PHE A 165 -10.44 -7.89 -9.67
C PHE A 165 -9.38 -8.52 -10.56
N TYR A 166 -9.40 -9.85 -10.65
CA TYR A 166 -8.48 -10.59 -11.49
C TYR A 166 -9.12 -11.81 -12.16
N GLU A 167 -8.53 -12.22 -13.27
CA GLU A 167 -8.90 -13.39 -14.04
C GLU A 167 -7.65 -14.19 -14.43
N LYS A 168 -7.68 -15.51 -14.19
CA LYS A 168 -6.53 -16.38 -14.44
C LYS A 168 -6.32 -16.57 -15.93
N ARG A 169 -5.06 -16.43 -16.38
CA ARG A 169 -4.68 -16.62 -17.80
C ARG A 169 -5.21 -17.94 -18.39
N GLN A 170 -5.18 -19.03 -17.62
CA GLN A 170 -5.65 -20.34 -18.08
C GLN A 170 -7.15 -20.32 -18.42
N MET A 171 -7.97 -19.65 -17.62
CA MET A 171 -9.41 -19.54 -17.86
C MET A 171 -9.73 -18.73 -19.13
N ILE A 172 -8.89 -17.76 -19.47
CA ILE A 172 -9.01 -17.00 -20.73
C ILE A 172 -8.69 -17.89 -21.94
N LEU A 173 -7.67 -18.77 -21.84
CA LEU A 173 -7.35 -19.70 -22.92
C LEU A 173 -8.45 -20.76 -23.11
N ASP A 174 -9.05 -21.23 -22.02
CA ASP A 174 -10.08 -22.27 -22.04
C ASP A 174 -11.45 -21.75 -22.53
N SER A 175 -11.71 -20.44 -22.48
CA SER A 175 -12.96 -19.81 -22.95
C SER A 175 -12.94 -19.38 -24.43
N VAL A 176 -11.78 -19.49 -25.09
CA VAL A 176 -11.57 -19.16 -26.50
C VAL A 176 -11.45 -20.42 -27.38
N LEU A 177 -11.42 -21.60 -26.75
CA LEU A 177 -11.44 -22.93 -27.39
C LEU A 177 -12.84 -23.54 -27.32
#